data_AF-A0A7L3KQ63-F1
#
_entry.id   AF-A0A7L3KQ63-F1
#
_cell.length_a   1.000
_cell.length_b   1.000
_cell.length_c   1.000
_cell.angle_alpha   90.00
_cell.angle_beta   90.00
_cell.angle_gamma   90.00
#
_symmetry.space_group_name_H-M   'P 1'
#
loop_
_entity.id
_entity.type
_entity.pdbx_description
1 polymer ?
#
loop_
_entity_poly.entity_id
_entity_poly.type
_entity_poly.pdbx_seq_one_letter_code
_entity_poly.pdbx_strand_id
1 'polypeptide(L)' 'LNESRDPDRPPERYTARYYLKFNFLEQAFDRLSEAGFRMAACSSTGTCAFAPEQGGPADDKIWTSYTEYVFCRD' A
#
# COMPACT_ATOMS: atom_id res chain seq x y z
N LEU A 1 -1.98 13.65 0.04
CA LEU A 1 -2.15 12.60 1.06
C LEU A 1 -3.62 12.56 1.50
N ASN A 2 -4.19 11.38 1.74
CA ASN A 2 -5.51 11.23 2.35
C ASN A 2 -5.36 10.55 3.72
N GLU A 3 -5.81 11.25 4.76
CA GLU A 3 -5.64 10.89 6.17
C GLU A 3 -6.95 10.38 6.80
N SER A 4 -8.02 10.23 5.99
CA SER A 4 -9.38 9.94 6.47
C SER A 4 -9.53 8.63 7.27
N ARG A 5 -8.57 7.70 7.13
CA ARG A 5 -8.56 6.40 7.84
C ARG A 5 -7.91 6.47 9.23
N ASP A 6 -7.32 7.62 9.58
CA ASP A 6 -6.51 7.82 10.78
C ASP A 6 -6.27 9.34 11.07
N PRO A 7 -7.35 10.14 11.20
CA PRO A 7 -7.28 11.61 11.16
C PRO A 7 -6.66 12.27 12.39
N ASP A 8 -6.74 11.64 13.57
CA ASP A 8 -6.33 12.24 14.85
C ASP A 8 -4.88 11.87 15.25
N ARG A 9 -4.05 11.43 14.29
CA ARG A 9 -2.70 10.96 14.60
C ARG A 9 -1.74 12.12 14.90
N PRO A 10 -1.00 12.08 16.03
CA PRO A 10 0.08 13.04 16.30
C PRO A 10 1.22 12.94 15.28
N PRO A 11 1.84 14.06 14.85
CA PRO A 11 2.91 14.08 13.83
C PRO A 11 4.14 13.22 14.16
N GLU A 12 4.44 13.02 15.43
CA GLU A 12 5.59 12.26 15.94
C GLU A 12 5.40 10.73 15.83
N ARG A 13 4.22 10.23 15.40
CA ARG A 13 3.88 8.80 15.40
C ARG A 13 3.79 8.23 13.99
N TYR A 14 4.34 7.02 13.80
CA TYR A 14 4.23 6.24 12.56
C TYR A 14 2.80 5.79 12.25
N THR A 15 2.44 5.65 10.97
CA THR A 15 1.16 5.06 10.50
C THR A 15 1.34 4.20 9.26
N ALA A 16 0.44 3.23 9.11
CA ALA A 16 0.29 2.41 7.90
C ALA A 16 -1.10 2.57 7.25
N ARG A 17 -1.88 3.58 7.66
CA ARG A 17 -3.30 3.73 7.28
C ARG A 17 -3.57 4.80 6.22
N TYR A 18 -2.60 5.66 5.96
CA TYR A 18 -2.72 6.71 4.94
C TYR A 18 -2.68 6.13 3.52
N TYR A 19 -3.29 6.86 2.58
CA TYR A 19 -3.29 6.48 1.16
C TYR A 19 -3.23 7.72 0.27
N LEU A 20 -2.86 7.52 -1.00
CA LEU A 20 -2.77 8.60 -1.98
C LEU A 20 -4.16 8.90 -2.57
N LYS A 21 -4.37 10.16 -2.97
CA LYS A 21 -5.61 10.59 -3.65
C LYS A 21 -5.60 10.25 -5.15
N PHE A 22 -4.43 9.87 -5.68
CA PHE A 22 -4.20 9.49 -7.06
C PHE A 22 -3.70 8.04 -7.11
N ASN A 23 -3.80 7.42 -8.29
CA ASN A 23 -3.53 5.98 -8.47
C ASN A 23 -2.34 5.67 -9.40
N PHE A 24 -1.52 6.67 -9.74
CA PHE A 24 -0.30 6.49 -10.54
C PHE A 24 0.92 6.33 -9.63
N LEU A 25 1.61 5.19 -9.71
CA LEU A 25 2.75 4.88 -8.83
C LEU A 25 3.96 5.75 -9.15
N GLU A 26 4.27 5.92 -10.43
CA GLU A 26 5.39 6.71 -10.93
C GLU A 26 5.28 8.15 -10.44
N GLN A 27 4.06 8.71 -10.39
CA GLN A 27 3.81 10.03 -9.81
C GLN A 27 4.16 10.10 -8.31
N ALA A 28 3.96 9.03 -7.55
CA ALA A 28 4.37 8.98 -6.15
C ALA A 28 5.89 8.87 -6.03
N PHE A 29 6.52 8.08 -6.91
CA PHE A 29 7.96 7.86 -6.94
C PHE A 29 8.71 9.15 -7.30
N ASP A 30 8.24 9.89 -8.31
CA ASP A 30 8.81 11.17 -8.72
C ASP A 30 8.79 12.17 -7.55
N ARG A 31 7.65 12.29 -6.84
CA ARG A 31 7.52 13.17 -5.68
C ARG A 31 8.43 12.78 -4.51
N LEU A 32 8.64 11.49 -4.29
CA LEU A 32 9.57 10.99 -3.27
C LEU A 32 11.02 11.32 -3.65
N SER A 33 11.37 11.12 -4.92
CA SER A 33 12.68 11.46 -5.47
C SER A 33 12.99 12.96 -5.37
N GLU A 34 12.04 13.82 -5.74
CA GLU A 34 12.13 15.28 -5.59
C GLU A 34 12.34 15.71 -4.12
N ALA A 35 11.77 14.96 -3.17
CA ALA A 35 11.93 15.19 -1.73
C ALA A 35 13.20 14.56 -1.10
N GLY A 36 14.07 13.98 -1.94
CA GLY A 36 15.37 13.42 -1.54
C GLY A 36 15.33 11.96 -1.08
N PHE A 37 14.20 11.25 -1.25
CA PHE A 37 14.13 9.83 -0.93
C PHE A 37 14.65 8.97 -2.10
N ARG A 38 15.28 7.84 -1.79
CA ARG A 38 15.73 6.82 -2.76
C ARG A 38 15.03 5.50 -2.50
N MET A 39 14.65 4.79 -3.56
CA MET A 39 14.08 3.44 -3.46
C MET A 39 15.17 2.47 -3.01
N ALA A 40 14.94 1.77 -1.90
CA ALA A 40 15.90 0.86 -1.27
C ALA A 40 15.57 -0.62 -1.54
N ALA A 41 14.28 -0.96 -1.64
CA ALA A 41 13.81 -2.32 -1.86
C ALA A 41 12.39 -2.35 -2.42
N CYS A 42 12.02 -3.46 -3.05
CA CYS A 42 10.64 -3.78 -3.39
C CYS A 42 10.37 -5.27 -3.14
N SER A 43 9.12 -5.60 -2.80
CA SER A 43 8.67 -6.96 -2.58
C SER A 43 7.24 -7.12 -3.07
N SER A 44 6.90 -8.30 -3.57
CA SER A 44 5.53 -8.65 -3.97
C SER A 44 5.15 -9.99 -3.37
N THR A 45 4.00 -10.02 -2.70
CA THR A 45 3.45 -11.20 -2.05
C THR A 45 2.08 -11.50 -2.64
N GLY A 46 1.87 -12.75 -3.07
CA GLY A 46 0.56 -13.26 -3.45
C GLY A 46 -0.05 -14.06 -2.31
N THR A 47 -1.32 -13.80 -1.99
CA THR A 47 -2.10 -14.58 -1.03
C THR A 47 -3.36 -15.13 -1.68
N CYS A 48 -3.67 -16.40 -1.42
CA CYS A 48 -4.98 -16.96 -1.76
C CYS A 48 -5.89 -16.91 -0.53
N ALA A 49 -7.10 -16.39 -0.70
CA ALA A 49 -8.15 -16.44 0.31
C ALA A 49 -9.30 -17.32 -0.19
N PHE A 50 -9.89 -18.08 0.73
CA PHE A 50 -11.16 -18.75 0.49
C PHE A 50 -12.28 -17.77 0.78
N ALA A 51 -13.26 -17.65 -0.13
CA ALA A 51 -14.40 -16.76 0.02
C ALA A 51 -15.69 -17.55 0.30
N PRO A 52 -15.94 -18.01 1.55
CA PRO A 52 -17.15 -18.76 1.87
C PRO A 52 -18.43 -17.91 1.82
N GLU A 53 -18.34 -16.57 1.86
CA GLU A 53 -19.49 -15.65 1.92
C GLU A 53 -20.21 -15.42 0.58
N GLN A 54 -19.65 -15.82 -0.57
CA GLN A 54 -20.23 -15.49 -1.88
C GLN A 54 -21.16 -16.56 -2.46
N GLY A 55 -21.45 -17.65 -1.73
CA GLY A 55 -22.41 -18.68 -2.15
C GLY A 55 -22.03 -19.44 -3.43
N GLY A 56 -20.83 -19.23 -3.96
CA GLY A 56 -20.25 -19.96 -5.07
C GLY A 56 -19.75 -21.35 -4.65
N PRO A 57 -19.50 -22.27 -5.60
CA PRO A 57 -18.91 -23.56 -5.30
C PRO A 57 -17.59 -23.39 -4.54
N ALA A 58 -17.30 -24.32 -3.62
CA ALA A 58 -16.19 -24.29 -2.67
C ALA A 58 -14.76 -24.19 -3.27
N ASP A 59 -14.63 -24.04 -4.60
CA ASP A 59 -13.39 -23.95 -5.36
C ASP A 59 -13.02 -22.54 -5.84
N ASP A 60 -13.86 -21.53 -5.60
CA ASP A 60 -13.56 -20.15 -5.99
C ASP A 60 -12.52 -19.51 -5.04
N LYS A 61 -11.24 -19.76 -5.32
CA LYS A 61 -10.10 -19.14 -4.65
C LYS A 61 -9.91 -17.71 -5.15
N ILE A 62 -10.00 -16.72 -4.26
CA ILE A 62 -9.65 -15.34 -4.57
C ILE A 62 -8.13 -15.19 -4.43
N TRP A 63 -7.49 -14.72 -5.51
CA TRP A 63 -6.07 -14.38 -5.50
C TRP A 63 -5.89 -12.89 -5.33
N THR A 64 -5.17 -12.49 -4.28
CA THR A 64 -4.77 -11.10 -4.06
C THR A 64 -3.25 -11.01 -4.13
N SER A 65 -2.75 -9.94 -4.73
CA SER A 65 -1.33 -9.59 -4.69
C SER A 65 -1.14 -8.28 -3.95
N TYR A 66 -0.05 -8.18 -3.20
CA TYR A 66 0.37 -6.99 -2.48
C TYR A 66 1.82 -6.69 -2.84
N THR A 67 2.06 -5.51 -3.40
CA THR A 67 3.40 -5.05 -3.76
C THR A 67 3.74 -3.83 -2.92
N GLU A 68 4.92 -3.86 -2.29
CA GLU A 68 5.46 -2.77 -1.48
C GLU A 68 6.76 -2.22 -2.07
N TYR A 69 6.97 -0.92 -1.88
CA TYR A 69 8.15 -0.19 -2.30
C TYR A 69 8.68 0.60 -1.11
N VAL A 70 9.93 0.34 -0.72
CA VAL A 70 10.57 0.95 0.45
C VAL A 70 11.48 2.09 0.00
N PHE A 71 11.33 3.25 0.64
CA PHE A 71 12.10 4.46 0.36
C PHE A 71 12.87 4.91 1.61
N CYS A 72 14.11 5.36 1.44
CA CYS A 72 14.95 5.92 2.51
C CYS A 72 15.45 7.32 2.15
N ARG A 73 15.72 8.14 3.17
CA ARG A 73 16.38 9.45 3.05
C ARG A 73 17.42 9.54 4.16
N ASP A 74 18.62 9.99 3.80
CA ASP A 74 19.74 10.19 4.73
C ASP A 74 19.52 11.44 5.60
#